data_AF-A0A661SSW0-F1
#
_entry.id   AF-A0A661SSW0-F1
#
_cell.length_a   1.000
_cell.length_b   1.000
_cell.length_c   1.000
_cell.angle_alpha   90.00
_cell.angle_beta   90.00
_cell.angle_gamma   90.00
#
_symmetry.space_group_name_H-M   'P 1'
#
loop_
_entity.id
_entity.type
_entity.pdbx_description
1 polymer ?
#
loop_
_entity_poly.entity_id
_entity_poly.type
_entity_poly.pdbx_seq_one_letter_code
_entity_poly.pdbx_strand_id
1 'polypeptide(L)'
;EIRTVLWSAEVIKYGDEECLIALTRDITDRKKAENERIMREKVQGVLETAGAASHELNQPLQYIYYLLDEILEENPDSRPARDLKKQCDRMREITTKLESITTYEITDYVQGSRIVDIYKSSEKT
;
A
#
# COMPACT_ATOMS: atom_id res chain seq x y z
N GLU A 1 -30.10 -9.04 1.82
CA GLU A 1 -28.91 -8.33 1.30
C GLU A 1 -28.91 -6.91 1.89
N ILE A 2 -27.75 -6.39 2.34
CA ILE A 2 -27.65 -5.05 2.91
C ILE A 2 -27.57 -4.04 1.76
N ARG A 3 -28.44 -3.02 1.77
CA ARG A 3 -28.51 -1.97 0.74
C ARG A 3 -28.17 -0.61 1.34
N THR A 4 -27.44 0.20 0.57
CA THR A 4 -27.16 1.59 0.92
C THR A 4 -28.13 2.49 0.18
N VAL A 5 -28.91 3.27 0.94
CA VAL A 5 -29.90 4.18 0.38
C VAL A 5 -29.51 5.63 0.66
N LEU A 6 -29.72 6.49 -0.33
CA LEU A 6 -29.86 7.92 -0.09
C LEU A 6 -31.33 8.16 0.24
N TRP A 7 -31.59 8.73 1.41
CA TRP A 7 -32.93 8.99 1.90
C TRP A 7 -33.11 10.47 2.21
N SER A 8 -34.23 11.02 1.77
CA SER A 8 -34.70 12.35 2.12
C SER A 8 -36.19 12.24 2.43
N ALA A 9 -36.63 12.93 3.48
CA ALA A 9 -38.03 13.02 3.80
C ALA A 9 -38.38 14.41 4.33
N GLU A 10 -39.61 14.82 4.06
CA GLU A 10 -40.16 16.10 4.47
C GLU A 10 -41.61 15.90 4.91
N VAL A 11 -42.03 16.66 5.92
CA VAL A 11 -43.44 16.67 6.35
C VAL A 11 -44.18 17.70 5.51
N ILE A 12 -45.28 17.30 4.89
CA ILE A 12 -46.11 18.15 4.05
C ILE A 12 -47.54 18.16 4.57
N LYS A 13 -48.29 19.23 4.28
CA LYS A 13 -49.73 19.29 4.54
C LYS A 13 -50.49 18.94 3.26
N TYR A 14 -51.32 17.91 3.30
CA TYR A 14 -52.15 17.48 2.16
C TYR A 14 -53.62 17.59 2.53
N GLY A 15 -54.24 18.72 2.16
CA GLY A 15 -55.54 19.11 2.70
C GLY A 15 -55.44 19.47 4.19
N ASP A 16 -56.22 18.79 5.03
CA ASP A 16 -56.22 18.97 6.49
C ASP A 16 -55.34 17.96 7.24
N GLU A 17 -54.64 17.05 6.54
CA GLU A 17 -53.78 16.03 7.15
C GLU A 17 -52.28 16.36 7.02
N GLU A 18 -51.51 16.03 8.06
CA GLU A 18 -50.04 16.02 8.01
C GLU A 18 -49.55 14.68 7.45
N CYS A 19 -48.76 14.75 6.38
CA CYS A 19 -48.23 13.60 5.66
C CYS A 19 -46.69 13.65 5.64
N LEU A 20 -46.05 12.48 5.54
CA LEU A 20 -44.61 12.37 5.29
C LEU A 20 -44.39 12.05 3.81
N ILE A 21 -43.72 12.92 3.07
CA ILE A 21 -43.19 12.58 1.75
C ILE A 21 -41.75 12.10 1.91
N ALA A 22 -41.41 10.95 1.35
CA ALA A 22 -40.07 10.38 1.41
C ALA A 22 -39.61 9.90 0.04
N LEU A 23 -38.35 10.17 -0.27
CA LEU A 23 -37.64 9.71 -1.45
C LEU A 23 -36.49 8.81 -1.02
N THR A 24 -36.48 7.58 -1.54
CA THR A 24 -35.39 6.63 -1.36
C THR A 24 -34.75 6.35 -2.73
N ARG A 25 -33.43 6.47 -2.80
CA ARG A 25 -32.66 6.03 -3.95
C ARG A 25 -31.65 5.00 -3.51
N ASP A 26 -31.73 3.81 -4.07
CA ASP A 26 -30.68 2.80 -3.89
C ASP A 26 -29.40 3.30 -4.56
N ILE A 27 -28.34 3.42 -3.77
CA ILE A 27 -27.01 3.86 -4.20
C ILE A 27 -25.95 2.78 -3.92
N THR A 28 -26.38 1.54 -3.66
CA THR A 28 -25.50 0.43 -3.29
C THR A 28 -24.38 0.24 -4.32
N ASP A 29 -24.73 0.12 -5.60
CA ASP A 29 -23.75 -0.12 -6.67
C ASP A 29 -22.81 1.07 -6.86
N ARG A 30 -23.34 2.29 -6.75
CA ARG A 30 -22.52 3.51 -6.84
C ARG A 30 -21.49 3.56 -5.71
N LYS A 31 -21.87 3.20 -4.49
CA LYS A 31 -20.97 3.17 -3.34
C LYS A 31 -19.94 2.04 -3.44
N LYS A 32 -20.32 0.86 -3.94
CA LYS A 32 -19.38 -0.23 -4.24
C LYS A 32 -18.34 0.20 -5.27
N ALA A 33 -18.78 0.75 -6.40
CA ALA A 33 -17.88 1.22 -7.46
C ALA A 33 -16.91 2.32 -6.98
N GLU A 34 -17.40 3.26 -6.16
CA GLU A 34 -16.52 4.32 -5.60
C GLU A 34 -15.49 3.75 -4.63
N ASN A 35 -15.88 2.81 -3.76
CA ASN A 35 -14.95 2.16 -2.84
C ASN A 35 -13.89 1.33 -3.60
N GLU A 36 -14.30 0.59 -4.63
CA GLU A 36 -13.38 -0.13 -5.50
C GLU A 36 -12.41 0.81 -6.23
N ARG A 37 -12.90 1.96 -6.71
CA ARG A 37 -12.07 2.98 -7.34
C ARG A 37 -11.03 3.53 -6.37
N ILE A 38 -11.45 3.93 -5.17
CA ILE A 38 -10.54 4.43 -4.13
C ILE A 38 -9.50 3.37 -3.76
N MET A 39 -9.88 2.09 -3.64
CA MET A 39 -8.93 1.03 -3.33
C MET A 39 -7.93 0.81 -4.47
N ARG A 40 -8.38 0.84 -5.73
CA ARG A 40 -7.47 0.77 -6.90
C ARG A 40 -6.48 1.92 -6.93
N GLU A 41 -6.93 3.15 -6.70
CA GLU A 41 -6.06 4.34 -6.66
C GLU A 41 -5.00 4.23 -5.55
N LYS A 42 -5.36 3.71 -4.36
CA LYS A 42 -4.42 3.46 -3.28
C LYS A 42 -3.37 2.41 -3.62
N VAL A 43 -3.79 1.27 -4.19
CA VAL A 43 -2.88 0.21 -4.63
C VAL A 43 -1.92 0.78 -5.68
N GLN A 44 -2.44 1.49 -6.68
CA GLN A 44 -1.63 2.08 -7.74
C GLN A 44 -0.56 3.04 -7.19
N GLY A 45 -0.93 3.95 -6.28
CA GLY A 45 0.03 4.87 -5.67
C GLY A 45 1.13 4.16 -4.87
N VAL A 46 0.79 3.06 -4.20
CA VAL A 46 1.78 2.21 -3.50
C VAL A 46 2.71 1.51 -4.49
N LEU A 47 2.19 0.95 -5.58
CA LEU A 47 2.98 0.28 -6.61
C LEU A 47 3.96 1.23 -7.29
N GLU A 48 3.50 2.42 -7.69
CA GLU A 48 4.35 3.43 -8.33
C GLU A 48 5.47 3.89 -7.41
N THR A 49 5.15 4.14 -6.13
CA THR A 49 6.14 4.56 -5.13
C THR A 49 7.13 3.44 -4.80
N ALA A 50 6.66 2.20 -4.62
CA ALA A 50 7.50 1.05 -4.30
C ALA A 50 8.43 0.69 -5.46
N GLY A 51 7.93 0.74 -6.70
CA GLY A 51 8.74 0.54 -7.90
C GLY A 51 9.85 1.59 -8.03
N ALA A 52 9.51 2.88 -7.89
CA ALA A 52 10.49 3.97 -7.92
C ALA A 52 11.54 3.83 -6.81
N ALA A 53 11.10 3.63 -5.57
CA ALA A 53 11.99 3.48 -4.42
C ALA A 53 12.94 2.28 -4.60
N SER A 54 12.45 1.15 -5.10
CA SER A 54 13.29 -0.03 -5.30
C SER A 54 14.34 0.17 -6.39
N HIS A 55 13.96 0.77 -7.51
CA HIS A 55 14.90 1.15 -8.56
C HIS A 55 16.01 2.08 -8.03
N GLU A 56 15.62 3.12 -7.31
CA GLU A 56 16.58 4.10 -6.77
C GLU A 56 17.45 3.52 -5.65
N LEU A 57 16.96 2.59 -4.84
CA LEU A 57 17.74 1.92 -3.79
C LEU A 57 18.70 0.88 -4.34
N ASN A 58 18.32 0.18 -5.42
CA ASN A 58 19.17 -0.82 -6.04
C ASN A 58 20.44 -0.22 -6.66
N GLN A 59 20.40 1.02 -7.16
CA GLN A 59 21.55 1.71 -7.75
C GLN A 59 22.74 1.90 -6.78
N PRO A 60 22.60 2.62 -5.64
CA PRO A 60 23.68 2.77 -4.68
C PRO A 60 24.07 1.44 -4.05
N LEU A 61 23.12 0.51 -3.87
CA LEU A 61 23.41 -0.82 -3.36
C LEU A 61 24.35 -1.59 -4.29
N GLN A 62 24.12 -1.53 -5.61
CA GLN A 62 25.01 -2.16 -6.61
C GLN A 62 26.43 -1.57 -6.57
N TYR A 63 26.55 -0.26 -6.37
CA TYR A 63 27.87 0.38 -6.23
C TYR A 63 28.58 -0.06 -4.94
N ILE A 64 27.85 -0.20 -3.82
CA ILE A 64 28.41 -0.73 -2.58
C ILE A 64 28.91 -2.16 -2.76
N TYR A 65 28.19 -3.01 -3.50
CA TYR A 65 28.66 -4.36 -3.82
C TYR A 65 29.96 -4.35 -4.61
N TYR A 66 30.09 -3.48 -5.60
CA TYR A 66 31.33 -3.33 -6.37
C TYR A 66 32.53 -3.02 -5.46
N LEU A 67 32.39 -2.03 -4.56
CA LEU A 67 33.44 -1.68 -3.60
C LEU A 67 33.75 -2.82 -2.63
N LEU A 68 32.70 -3.53 -2.18
CA LEU A 68 32.87 -4.68 -1.29
C LEU A 68 33.62 -5.82 -1.95
N ASP A 69 33.32 -6.10 -3.21
CA ASP A 69 33.97 -7.16 -3.98
C ASP A 69 35.46 -6.81 -4.18
N GLU A 70 35.79 -5.55 -4.51
CA GLU A 70 37.18 -5.06 -4.58
C GLU A 70 37.93 -5.25 -3.25
N ILE A 71 37.33 -4.86 -2.13
CA ILE A 71 37.92 -5.02 -0.79
C ILE A 71 38.12 -6.51 -0.43
N LEU A 72 37.16 -7.36 -0.79
CA LEU A 72 37.21 -8.80 -0.48
C LEU A 72 38.17 -9.56 -1.40
N GLU A 73 38.46 -9.05 -2.59
CA GLU A 73 39.53 -9.57 -3.45
C GLU A 73 40.91 -9.32 -2.84
N GLU A 74 41.15 -8.12 -2.31
CA GLU A 74 42.43 -7.77 -1.66
C GLU A 74 42.58 -8.40 -0.26
N ASN A 75 41.48 -8.47 0.50
CA ASN A 75 41.47 -9.03 1.85
C ASN A 75 40.24 -9.94 2.08
N PRO A 76 40.33 -11.21 1.65
CA PRO A 76 39.21 -12.15 1.74
C PRO A 76 38.70 -12.37 3.15
N ASP A 77 39.55 -12.25 4.17
CA ASP A 77 39.20 -12.52 5.57
C ASP A 77 38.78 -11.25 6.35
N SER A 78 38.56 -10.15 5.63
CA SER A 78 38.01 -8.92 6.21
C SER A 78 36.60 -9.15 6.77
N ARG A 79 36.53 -9.43 8.07
CA ARG A 79 35.27 -9.58 8.81
C ARG A 79 34.34 -8.36 8.63
N PRO A 80 34.82 -7.09 8.72
CA PRO A 80 33.97 -5.93 8.50
C PRO A 80 33.34 -5.90 7.10
N ALA A 81 34.11 -6.21 6.04
CA ALA A 81 33.60 -6.25 4.68
C ALA A 81 32.56 -7.36 4.49
N ARG A 82 32.80 -8.55 5.05
CA ARG A 82 31.82 -9.65 5.04
C ARG A 82 30.54 -9.30 5.78
N ASP A 83 30.63 -8.65 6.93
CA ASP A 83 29.45 -8.26 7.71
C ASP A 83 28.66 -7.13 7.03
N LEU A 84 29.33 -6.19 6.36
CA LEU A 84 28.68 -5.15 5.55
C LEU A 84 27.99 -5.76 4.31
N LYS A 85 28.65 -6.71 3.64
CA LYS A 85 28.05 -7.46 2.53
C LYS A 85 26.76 -8.18 2.96
N LYS A 86 26.73 -8.80 4.14
CA LYS A 86 25.50 -9.39 4.69
C LYS A 86 24.39 -8.36 4.90
N GLN A 87 24.71 -7.13 5.33
CA GLN A 87 23.69 -6.08 5.44
C GLN A 87 23.18 -5.64 4.07
N CYS A 88 24.07 -5.51 3.08
CA CYS A 88 23.67 -5.25 1.70
C CYS A 88 22.76 -6.36 1.15
N ASP A 89 23.04 -7.63 1.47
CA ASP A 89 22.20 -8.77 1.08
C ASP A 89 20.80 -8.66 1.71
N ARG A 90 20.71 -8.28 2.99
CA ARG A 90 19.41 -8.00 3.66
C ARG A 90 18.68 -6.82 3.03
N MET A 91 19.39 -5.76 2.66
CA MET A 91 18.78 -4.62 1.97
C MET A 91 18.22 -5.03 0.60
N ARG A 92 18.95 -5.86 -0.15
CA ARG A 92 18.51 -6.42 -1.43
C ARG A 92 17.24 -7.26 -1.28
N GLU A 93 17.14 -8.06 -0.22
CA GLU A 93 15.92 -8.82 0.07
C GLU A 93 14.71 -7.90 0.29
N ILE A 94 14.90 -6.78 1.01
CA ILE A 94 13.85 -5.79 1.25
C ILE A 94 13.46 -5.06 -0.04
N THR A 95 14.42 -4.65 -0.87
CA THR A 95 14.11 -4.00 -2.15
C THR A 95 13.39 -4.95 -3.10
N THR A 96 13.79 -6.22 -3.15
CA THR A 96 13.08 -7.26 -3.92
C THR A 96 11.63 -7.42 -3.43
N LYS A 97 11.42 -7.37 -2.11
CA LYS A 97 10.08 -7.45 -1.53
C LYS A 97 9.22 -6.25 -1.90
N LEU A 98 9.79 -5.04 -1.84
CA LEU A 98 9.13 -3.81 -2.30
C LEU A 98 8.72 -3.88 -3.77
N GLU A 99 9.59 -4.37 -4.66
CA GLU A 99 9.26 -4.56 -6.10
C GLU A 99 8.12 -5.54 -6.33
N SER A 100 8.00 -6.55 -5.46
CA SER A 100 7.00 -7.62 -5.59
C SER A 100 5.66 -7.31 -4.93
N ILE A 101 5.46 -6.09 -4.42
CA ILE A 101 4.16 -5.68 -3.86
C ILE A 101 3.09 -5.77 -4.96
N THR A 102 1.96 -6.37 -4.63
CA THR A 102 0.80 -6.49 -5.55
C THR A 102 -0.54 -6.16 -4.87
N THR A 103 -0.59 -6.20 -3.54
CA THR A 103 -1.78 -5.91 -2.74
C THR A 103 -1.54 -4.74 -1.78
N TYR A 104 -2.61 -4.09 -1.34
CA TYR A 104 -2.53 -3.01 -0.35
C TYR A 104 -2.88 -3.57 1.03
N GLU A 105 -1.85 -3.88 1.82
CA GLU A 105 -2.00 -4.30 3.21
C GLU A 105 -1.41 -3.24 4.15
N ILE A 106 -2.10 -2.98 5.25
CA ILE A 106 -1.70 -1.98 6.25
C ILE A 106 -1.55 -2.58 7.64
N THR A 107 -0.56 -2.08 8.36
CA THR A 107 -0.30 -2.40 9.76
C THR A 107 -0.27 -1.12 10.60
N ASP A 108 -0.75 -1.22 11.84
CA ASP A 108 -0.66 -0.12 12.80
C ASP A 108 0.79 0.13 13.21
N TYR A 109 1.18 1.40 13.18
CA TYR A 109 2.49 1.90 13.55
C TYR A 109 2.39 2.87 14.72
N VAL A 110 3.53 3.32 15.22
CA VAL A 110 3.64 4.14 16.43
C VAL A 110 2.75 5.39 16.36
N GLN A 111 2.11 5.73 17.49
CA GLN A 111 1.22 6.89 17.64
C GLN A 111 -0.01 6.92 16.70
N GLY A 112 -0.54 5.75 16.32
CA GLY A 112 -1.76 5.65 15.51
C GLY A 112 -1.56 5.95 14.02
N SER A 113 -0.30 6.06 13.58
CA SER A 113 0.04 6.10 12.16
C SER A 113 -0.11 4.70 11.55
N ARG A 114 -0.38 4.61 10.26
CA ARG A 114 -0.46 3.32 9.54
C ARG A 114 0.55 3.30 8.42
N ILE A 115 1.19 2.16 8.23
CA ILE A 115 2.17 1.96 7.15
C ILE A 115 1.78 0.75 6.31
N VAL A 116 2.28 0.74 5.07
CA VAL A 116 2.15 -0.43 4.19
C VAL A 116 2.98 -1.56 4.77
N ASP A 117 2.36 -2.72 4.92
CA ASP A 117 3.03 -3.95 5.36
C ASP A 117 3.68 -4.61 4.14
N ILE A 118 4.97 -4.33 3.93
CA ILE A 118 5.73 -4.81 2.76
C ILE A 118 5.66 -6.34 2.63
N TYR A 119 5.70 -7.05 3.75
CA TYR A 119 5.74 -8.51 3.73
C TYR A 119 4.40 -9.08 3.28
N LYS A 120 3.29 -8.70 3.93
CA LYS A 120 1.95 -9.15 3.53
C LYS A 120 1.58 -8.69 2.12
N SER A 121 1.95 -7.47 1.76
CA SER A 121 1.66 -6.87 0.45
C SER A 121 2.41 -7.56 -0.71
N SER A 122 3.46 -8.32 -0.40
CA SER A 122 4.31 -9.06 -1.35
C SER A 122 4.03 -10.57 -1.42
N GLU A 123 3.04 -11.07 -0.67
CA GLU A 123 2.65 -12.48 -0.72
C GLU A 123 1.92 -12.76 -2.05
N LYS A 124 2.32 -13.83 -2.75
CA LYS A 124 1.66 -14.23 -3.99
C LYS A 124 0.23 -14.64 -3.67
N THR A 125 -0.73 -13.95 -4.28
CA THR A 125 -2.14 -14.37 -4.32
C THR A 125 -2.30 -15.59 -5.21
#